data_AF-A0A537UPP7-F1
#
_entry.id   AF-A0A537UPP7-F1
#
_cell.length_a   1.000
_cell.length_b   1.000
_cell.length_c   1.000
_cell.angle_alpha   90.00
_cell.angle_beta   90.00
_cell.angle_gamma   90.00
#
_symmetry.space_group_name_H-M   'P 1'
#
loop_
_entity.id
_entity.type
_entity.pdbx_description
1 polymer ?
#
loop_
_entity_poly.entity_id
_entity_poly.type
_entity_poly.pdbx_seq_one_letter_code
_entity_poly.pdbx_strand_id
1 'polypeptide(L)'
;MQVLDFNTGIDFGAKGNLKEFGPVGFSSNPDDVSTWSAKPFVELNFRLPPLRRDLGITIQVFPFLPDGAPVTKQDCWVYVNGLLVHFCSVSAPSEIGFTVSREIVSPRANRLSFVLPNALSPSELKLGDDLRKLGLAFVKLSAAQA
;
A
#
# COMPACT_ATOMS: atom_id res chain seq x y z
N MET A 1 13.51 5.43 -10.75
CA MET A 1 13.07 4.60 -9.61
C MET A 1 13.90 4.95 -8.39
N GLN A 2 13.25 5.39 -7.32
CA GLN A 2 13.90 5.85 -6.09
C GLN A 2 14.43 4.69 -5.24
N VAL A 3 15.49 4.92 -4.45
CA VAL A 3 15.96 3.96 -3.45
C VAL A 3 15.11 4.12 -2.20
N LEU A 4 14.56 3.02 -1.68
CA LEU A 4 13.86 3.02 -0.40
C LEU A 4 14.87 3.22 0.73
N ASP A 5 14.84 4.40 1.35
CA ASP A 5 15.64 4.73 2.52
C ASP A 5 14.96 4.19 3.78
N PHE A 6 15.69 3.39 4.55
CA PHE A 6 15.17 2.72 5.75
C PHE A 6 14.95 3.68 6.93
N ASN A 7 15.52 4.88 6.89
CA ASN A 7 15.28 5.89 7.94
C ASN A 7 13.99 6.68 7.70
N THR A 8 13.64 6.91 6.43
CA THR A 8 12.55 7.82 6.05
C THR A 8 11.33 7.07 5.51
N GLY A 9 11.54 6.01 4.73
CA GLY A 9 10.48 5.22 4.13
C GLY A 9 9.72 5.94 3.02
N ILE A 10 8.44 5.64 2.89
CA ILE A 10 7.51 6.30 1.95
C ILE A 10 6.41 6.98 2.75
N ASP A 11 6.26 8.28 2.53
CA ASP A 11 5.16 9.11 3.01
C ASP A 11 4.13 9.29 1.89
N PHE A 12 2.88 8.92 2.17
CA PHE A 12 1.77 8.94 1.22
C PHE A 12 0.91 10.20 1.36
N GLY A 13 1.24 11.13 2.26
CA GLY A 13 0.55 12.42 2.36
C GLY A 13 0.81 13.33 1.17
N ALA A 14 0.04 14.41 1.06
CA ALA A 14 0.12 15.36 -0.04
C ALA A 14 1.50 16.02 -0.21
N LYS A 15 2.26 16.11 0.88
CA LYS A 15 3.65 16.62 0.92
C LYS A 15 4.70 15.49 0.96
N GLY A 16 4.27 14.24 0.88
CA GLY A 16 5.12 13.06 0.93
C GLY A 16 5.85 12.79 -0.38
N ASN A 17 6.53 11.65 -0.44
CA ASN A 17 7.45 11.27 -1.51
C ASN A 17 6.91 10.14 -2.41
N LEU A 18 5.64 9.74 -2.28
CA LEU A 18 5.00 8.67 -3.05
C LEU A 18 5.31 8.71 -4.56
N LYS A 19 5.31 9.89 -5.17
CA LYS A 19 5.53 10.07 -6.63
C LYS A 19 6.90 9.56 -7.11
N GLU A 20 7.90 9.51 -6.23
CA GLU A 20 9.25 9.03 -6.56
C GLU A 20 9.31 7.50 -6.76
N PHE A 21 8.28 6.79 -6.29
CA PHE A 21 8.18 5.34 -6.27
C PHE A 21 7.27 4.78 -7.37
N GLY A 22 7.06 5.53 -8.46
CA GLY A 22 6.26 5.08 -9.61
C GLY A 22 4.91 4.48 -9.22
N PRO A 23 4.06 5.22 -8.50
CA PRO A 23 2.81 4.70 -7.95
C PRO A 23 1.82 4.37 -9.06
N VAL A 24 1.23 3.17 -8.99
CA VAL A 24 0.17 2.72 -9.90
C VAL A 24 -1.08 2.45 -9.09
N GLY A 25 -2.24 2.88 -9.61
CA GLY A 25 -3.55 2.60 -9.01
C GLY A 25 -3.92 3.46 -7.79
N PHE A 26 -3.01 4.28 -7.29
CA PHE A 26 -3.29 5.28 -6.24
C PHE A 26 -4.07 6.48 -6.80
N SER A 27 -4.78 7.18 -5.91
CA SER A 27 -5.43 8.46 -6.20
C SER A 27 -4.41 9.50 -6.68
N SER A 28 -4.76 10.28 -7.71
CA SER A 28 -3.94 11.42 -8.15
C SER A 28 -3.98 12.60 -7.18
N ASN A 29 -5.02 12.65 -6.34
CA ASN A 29 -5.25 13.69 -5.34
C ASN A 29 -5.03 13.04 -3.96
N PRO A 30 -3.83 13.16 -3.38
CA PRO A 30 -3.56 12.72 -2.01
C PRO A 30 -4.26 13.63 -0.99
N ASP A 31 -4.62 13.05 0.14
CA ASP A 31 -5.05 13.79 1.33
C ASP A 31 -3.81 14.31 2.09
N ASP A 32 -4.00 15.15 3.10
CA ASP A 32 -2.89 15.76 3.86
C ASP A 32 -1.87 14.74 4.37
N VAL A 33 -2.34 13.59 4.87
CA VAL A 33 -1.52 12.56 5.52
C VAL A 33 -1.57 11.19 4.84
N SER A 34 -2.37 11.02 3.78
CA SER A 34 -2.57 9.71 3.18
C SER A 34 -2.91 9.78 1.70
N THR A 35 -2.76 8.65 0.99
CA THR A 35 -3.27 8.49 -0.37
C THR A 35 -4.13 7.23 -0.46
N TRP A 36 -5.35 7.40 -0.93
CA TRP A 36 -6.26 6.29 -1.22
C TRP A 36 -5.81 5.46 -2.42
N SER A 37 -6.03 4.14 -2.36
CA SER A 37 -6.18 3.34 -3.57
C SER A 37 -7.34 3.88 -4.40
N ALA A 38 -7.15 4.04 -5.70
CA ALA A 38 -8.22 4.39 -6.64
C ALA A 38 -8.64 3.20 -7.54
N LYS A 39 -7.96 2.06 -7.41
CA LYS A 39 -8.21 0.81 -8.11
C LYS A 39 -8.17 -0.36 -7.10
N PRO A 40 -8.75 -1.54 -7.43
CA PRO A 40 -8.61 -2.78 -6.63
C PRO A 40 -7.19 -3.37 -6.64
N PHE A 41 -6.23 -2.63 -7.17
CA PHE A 41 -4.83 -2.99 -7.31
C PHE A 41 -4.00 -1.72 -7.23
N VAL A 42 -3.01 -1.68 -6.33
CA VAL A 42 -2.03 -0.60 -6.25
C VAL A 42 -0.61 -1.14 -6.19
N GLU A 43 0.35 -0.37 -6.68
CA GLU A 43 1.73 -0.82 -6.79
C GLU A 43 2.75 0.31 -6.65
N LEU A 44 3.90 -0.04 -6.10
CA LEU A 44 5.08 0.80 -5.92
C LEU A 44 6.30 0.11 -6.52
N ASN A 45 7.20 0.93 -7.07
CA ASN A 45 8.43 0.53 -7.71
C ASN A 45 9.62 1.21 -7.02
N PHE A 46 10.55 0.43 -6.45
CA PHE A 46 11.69 0.95 -5.70
C PHE A 46 12.96 0.13 -5.88
N ARG A 47 14.09 0.78 -5.66
CA ARG A 47 15.40 0.14 -5.50
C ARG A 47 15.67 -0.08 -4.02
N LEU A 48 16.54 -1.03 -3.70
CA LEU A 48 16.97 -1.29 -2.33
C LEU A 48 18.48 -1.08 -2.21
N PRO A 49 18.96 -0.59 -1.05
CA PRO A 49 20.35 -0.75 -0.71
C PRO A 49 20.70 -2.25 -0.59
N PRO A 50 21.99 -2.63 -0.67
CA PRO A 50 22.40 -4.02 -0.43
C PRO A 50 21.91 -4.53 0.93
N LEU A 51 21.22 -5.66 0.92
CA LEU A 51 20.69 -6.29 2.12
C LEU A 51 21.66 -7.33 2.68
N ARG A 52 21.83 -7.33 4.01
CA ARG A 52 22.55 -8.38 4.75
C ARG A 52 21.59 -9.38 5.40
N ARG A 53 20.34 -8.99 5.61
CA ARG A 53 19.26 -9.82 6.16
C ARG A 53 17.97 -9.64 5.36
N ASP A 54 16.94 -10.35 5.75
CA ASP A 54 15.61 -10.21 5.16
C ASP A 54 15.05 -8.81 5.37
N LEU A 55 14.13 -8.42 4.49
CA LEU A 55 13.51 -7.09 4.49
C LEU A 55 12.21 -7.14 5.29
N GLY A 56 12.17 -6.49 6.45
CA GLY A 56 10.93 -6.19 7.16
C GLY A 56 10.28 -4.94 6.57
N ILE A 57 8.98 -5.00 6.32
CA ILE A 57 8.16 -3.87 5.86
C ILE A 57 6.98 -3.69 6.81
N THR A 58 6.71 -2.46 7.22
CA THR A 58 5.47 -2.08 7.92
C THR A 58 4.75 -0.97 7.18
N ILE A 59 3.42 -1.03 7.15
CA ILE A 59 2.58 -0.10 6.40
C ILE A 59 1.37 0.30 7.22
N GLN A 60 1.20 1.60 7.43
CA GLN A 60 0.07 2.17 8.13
C GLN A 60 -1.06 2.48 7.14
N VAL A 61 -2.25 1.97 7.43
CA VAL A 61 -3.41 2.06 6.55
C VAL A 61 -4.73 2.34 7.28
N PHE A 62 -5.67 2.96 6.57
CA PHE A 62 -7.08 3.09 6.95
C PHE A 62 -7.96 2.36 5.93
N PRO A 63 -8.91 1.51 6.34
CA PRO A 63 -9.81 0.84 5.40
C PRO A 63 -11.00 1.72 5.01
N PHE A 64 -11.44 1.63 3.75
CA PHE A 64 -12.71 2.20 3.31
C PHE A 64 -13.87 1.29 3.75
N LEU A 65 -14.52 1.65 4.86
CA LEU A 65 -15.64 0.93 5.45
C LEU A 65 -16.71 1.94 5.91
N PRO A 66 -17.55 2.44 4.99
CA PRO A 66 -18.61 3.37 5.36
C PRO A 66 -19.63 2.72 6.31
N ASP A 67 -20.13 3.51 7.26
CA ASP A 67 -21.13 3.03 8.22
C ASP A 67 -22.38 2.48 7.51
N GLY A 68 -22.83 1.30 7.93
CA GLY A 68 -23.99 0.62 7.34
C GLY A 68 -23.75 -0.04 5.98
N ALA A 69 -22.52 0.01 5.44
CA ALA A 69 -22.17 -0.73 4.22
C ALA A 69 -22.08 -2.25 4.49
N PRO A 70 -22.38 -3.11 3.50
CA PRO A 70 -22.29 -4.56 3.66
C PRO A 70 -20.84 -5.08 3.80
N VAL A 71 -19.86 -4.26 3.43
CA VAL A 71 -18.43 -4.60 3.55
C VAL A 71 -17.94 -4.15 4.91
N THR A 72 -17.55 -5.13 5.75
CA THR A 72 -17.12 -4.92 7.13
C THR A 72 -15.59 -5.04 7.32
N LYS A 73 -14.87 -5.37 6.24
CA LYS A 73 -13.41 -5.47 6.21
C LYS A 73 -12.89 -5.32 4.78
N GLN A 74 -11.62 -4.95 4.65
CA GLN A 74 -10.89 -4.92 3.39
C GLN A 74 -9.82 -6.01 3.42
N ASP A 75 -9.99 -7.06 2.61
CA ASP A 75 -8.94 -8.05 2.42
C ASP A 75 -7.80 -7.45 1.58
N CYS A 76 -6.56 -7.76 1.94
CA CYS A 76 -5.35 -7.21 1.35
C CYS A 76 -4.34 -8.33 1.10
N TRP A 77 -4.02 -8.55 -0.16
CA TRP A 77 -3.00 -9.50 -0.59
C TRP A 77 -1.77 -8.73 -1.02
N VAL A 78 -0.63 -9.05 -0.41
CA VAL A 78 0.63 -8.33 -0.64
C VAL A 78 1.58 -9.19 -1.45
N TYR A 79 2.05 -8.64 -2.55
CA TYR A 79 2.99 -9.29 -3.45
C TYR A 79 4.28 -8.51 -3.54
N VAL A 80 5.41 -9.21 -3.56
CA VAL A 80 6.71 -8.64 -3.90
C VAL A 80 7.29 -9.37 -5.08
N ASN A 81 7.63 -8.63 -6.14
CA ASN A 81 8.12 -9.16 -7.42
C ASN A 81 7.21 -10.27 -8.00
N GLY A 82 5.91 -10.20 -7.72
CA GLY A 82 4.91 -11.17 -8.17
C GLY A 82 4.70 -12.39 -7.26
N LEU A 83 5.50 -12.56 -6.21
CA LEU A 83 5.30 -13.59 -5.20
C LEU A 83 4.40 -13.08 -4.07
N LEU A 84 3.40 -13.88 -3.69
CA LEU A 84 2.56 -13.59 -2.52
C LEU A 84 3.42 -13.71 -1.25
N VAL A 85 3.53 -12.64 -0.48
CA VAL A 85 4.34 -12.59 0.76
C VAL A 85 3.51 -12.40 2.02
N HIS A 86 2.30 -11.85 1.88
CA HIS A 86 1.43 -11.62 3.03
C HIS A 86 -0.04 -11.53 2.62
N PHE A 87 -0.92 -11.86 3.56
CA PHE A 87 -2.36 -11.65 3.47
C PHE A 87 -2.87 -11.16 4.82
N CYS A 88 -3.75 -10.17 4.80
CA CYS A 88 -4.48 -9.74 5.99
C CYS A 88 -5.89 -9.21 5.65
N SER A 89 -6.74 -9.14 6.66
CA SER A 89 -8.03 -8.46 6.60
C SER A 89 -7.99 -7.23 7.49
N VAL A 90 -8.32 -6.06 6.94
CA VAL A 90 -8.26 -4.77 7.64
C VAL A 90 -9.68 -4.28 7.91
N SER A 91 -10.09 -4.26 9.18
CA SER A 91 -11.41 -3.78 9.61
C SER A 91 -11.37 -2.46 10.40
N ALA A 92 -10.17 -1.99 10.73
CA ALA A 92 -9.92 -0.76 11.48
C ALA A 92 -8.56 -0.18 11.05
N PRO A 93 -8.25 1.09 11.37
CA PRO A 93 -6.91 1.65 11.17
C PRO A 93 -5.86 0.73 11.76
N SER A 94 -4.87 0.32 10.96
CA SER A 94 -3.96 -0.77 11.32
C SER A 94 -2.56 -0.55 10.74
N GLU A 95 -1.58 -1.22 11.34
CA GLU A 95 -0.25 -1.39 10.77
C GLU A 95 -0.11 -2.83 10.25
N ILE A 96 0.17 -2.98 8.95
CA ILE A 96 0.41 -4.26 8.30
C ILE A 96 1.92 -4.49 8.28
N GLY A 97 2.38 -5.54 8.96
CA GLY A 97 3.79 -5.93 9.01
C GLY A 97 4.05 -7.27 8.35
N PHE A 98 5.09 -7.36 7.52
CA PHE A 98 5.53 -8.61 6.91
C PHE A 98 7.03 -8.61 6.62
N THR A 99 7.61 -9.81 6.52
CA THR A 99 9.03 -10.01 6.19
C THR A 99 9.16 -10.66 4.83
N VAL A 100 10.10 -10.18 4.02
CA VAL A 100 10.39 -10.66 2.67
C VAL A 100 11.81 -11.19 2.64
N SER A 101 11.99 -12.41 2.15
CA SER A 101 13.32 -12.98 2.01
C SER A 101 14.20 -12.10 1.13
N ARG A 102 15.44 -11.86 1.56
CA ARG A 102 16.43 -11.11 0.77
C ARG A 102 16.70 -11.72 -0.61
N GLU A 103 16.41 -13.02 -0.79
CA GLU A 103 16.59 -13.75 -2.06
C GLU A 103 15.50 -13.42 -3.09
N ILE A 104 14.35 -12.87 -2.65
CA ILE A 104 13.22 -12.49 -3.51
C ILE A 104 13.41 -11.08 -4.08
N VAL A 105 14.14 -10.22 -3.36
CA VAL A 105 14.32 -8.82 -3.69
C VAL A 105 15.64 -8.56 -4.41
N SER A 106 15.66 -7.54 -5.27
CA SER A 106 16.83 -7.15 -6.05
C SER A 106 17.29 -5.75 -5.64
N PRO A 107 18.61 -5.47 -5.60
CA PRO A 107 19.09 -4.09 -5.41
C PRO A 107 18.64 -3.12 -6.52
N ARG A 108 18.34 -3.63 -7.72
CA ARG A 108 18.10 -2.79 -8.91
C ARG A 108 16.66 -2.37 -9.12
N ALA A 109 15.70 -3.24 -8.84
CA ALA A 109 14.28 -2.97 -9.05
C ALA A 109 13.44 -3.97 -8.28
N ASN A 110 12.47 -3.46 -7.53
CA ASN A 110 11.46 -4.25 -6.84
C ASN A 110 10.10 -3.64 -7.07
N ARG A 111 9.12 -4.54 -7.07
CA ARG A 111 7.71 -4.22 -7.23
C ARG A 111 6.97 -4.70 -5.99
N LEU A 112 6.33 -3.79 -5.28
CA LEU A 112 5.45 -4.10 -4.16
C LEU A 112 4.02 -3.79 -4.59
N SER A 113 3.17 -4.80 -4.62
CA SER A 113 1.81 -4.69 -5.12
C SER A 113 0.81 -5.14 -4.06
N PHE A 114 -0.34 -4.48 -4.00
CA PHE A 114 -1.45 -4.79 -3.11
C PHE A 114 -2.68 -5.07 -3.96
N VAL A 115 -3.31 -6.22 -3.74
CA VAL A 115 -4.61 -6.56 -4.36
C VAL A 115 -5.69 -6.43 -3.29
N LEU A 116 -6.71 -5.63 -3.61
CA LEU A 116 -7.78 -5.21 -2.70
C LEU A 116 -9.13 -5.70 -3.26
N PRO A 117 -9.46 -6.99 -3.14
CA PRO A 117 -10.64 -7.58 -3.77
C PRO A 117 -11.97 -7.01 -3.26
N ASN A 118 -11.99 -6.39 -2.07
CA ASN A 118 -13.19 -5.76 -1.50
C ASN A 118 -13.24 -4.24 -1.74
N ALA A 119 -12.36 -3.69 -2.57
CA ALA A 119 -12.39 -2.26 -2.90
C ALA A 119 -13.71 -1.89 -3.60
N LEU A 120 -14.34 -0.82 -3.13
CA LEU A 120 -15.64 -0.34 -3.58
C LEU A 120 -15.58 1.15 -3.88
N SER A 121 -16.46 1.64 -4.74
CA SER A 121 -16.64 3.07 -4.93
C SER A 121 -17.75 3.62 -4.04
N PRO A 122 -17.64 4.87 -3.54
CA PRO A 122 -18.75 5.55 -2.87
C PRO A 122 -20.05 5.55 -3.71
N SER A 123 -19.93 5.64 -5.03
CA SER A 123 -21.05 5.54 -5.97
C SER A 123 -21.77 4.19 -5.96
N GLU A 124 -21.06 3.07 -5.84
CA GLU A 124 -21.68 1.74 -5.69
C GLU A 124 -22.51 1.64 -4.41
N LEU A 125 -22.13 2.40 -3.39
CA LEU A 125 -22.83 2.50 -2.11
C LEU A 125 -23.87 3.63 -2.06
N LYS A 126 -24.07 4.36 -3.17
CA LYS A 126 -24.97 5.53 -3.25
C LYS A 126 -24.63 6.64 -2.22
N LEU A 127 -23.35 6.78 -1.89
CA LEU A 127 -22.82 7.80 -0.97
C LEU A 127 -22.33 9.07 -1.67
N GLY A 128 -22.25 9.06 -3.01
CA GLY A 128 -21.82 10.18 -3.85
C GLY A 128 -21.37 9.72 -5.23
N ASP A 129 -20.82 10.62 -6.05
CA ASP A 129 -20.45 10.35 -7.45
C ASP A 129 -19.01 9.84 -7.63
N ASP A 130 -18.26 9.62 -6.55
CA ASP A 130 -16.89 9.12 -6.64
C ASP A 130 -16.87 7.69 -7.21
N LEU A 131 -16.19 7.54 -8.35
CA LEU A 131 -16.07 6.29 -9.11
C LEU A 131 -14.80 5.49 -8.76
N ARG A 132 -13.90 6.05 -7.94
CA ARG A 132 -12.65 5.37 -7.55
C ARG A 132 -12.98 4.12 -6.73
N LYS A 133 -12.23 3.04 -6.96
CA LYS A 133 -12.32 1.83 -6.12
C LYS A 133 -11.42 2.01 -4.89
N LEU A 134 -12.05 2.38 -3.78
CA LEU A 134 -11.41 2.62 -2.50
C LEU A 134 -11.35 1.32 -1.70
N GLY A 135 -10.15 0.88 -1.35
CA GLY A 135 -9.92 -0.23 -0.42
C GLY A 135 -9.17 0.27 0.81
N LEU A 136 -7.95 0.77 0.64
CA LEU A 136 -7.13 1.29 1.73
C LEU A 136 -6.62 2.70 1.41
N ALA A 137 -6.58 3.57 2.42
CA ALA A 137 -5.75 4.77 2.45
C ALA A 137 -4.41 4.41 3.04
N PHE A 138 -3.32 4.69 2.32
CA PHE A 138 -1.96 4.43 2.76
C PHE A 138 -1.39 5.70 3.38
N VAL A 139 -0.71 5.56 4.51
CA VAL A 139 -0.19 6.69 5.30
C VAL A 139 1.33 6.73 5.23
N LYS A 140 1.95 5.64 5.66
CA LYS A 140 3.40 5.50 5.76
C LYS A 140 3.81 4.06 5.51
N LEU A 141 4.90 3.88 4.78
CA LEU A 141 5.62 2.62 4.68
C LEU A 141 7.00 2.79 5.29
N SER A 142 7.38 1.90 6.20
CA SER A 142 8.73 1.82 6.75
C SER A 142 9.37 0.49 6.38
N ALA A 143 10.70 0.47 6.28
CA ALA A 143 11.43 -0.75 5.99
C ALA A 143 12.70 -0.84 6.83
N ALA A 144 13.07 -2.05 7.22
CA ALA A 144 14.26 -2.34 8.01
C ALA A 144 14.81 -3.72 7.66
N GLN A 145 16.07 -3.97 8.00
CA GLN A 145 16.62 -5.32 7.95
C GLN A 145 16.18 -6.10 9.20
N ALA A 146 15.52 -7.24 9.01
CA ALA A 146 15.05 -8.13 10.09
C ALA A 146 16.18 -9.08 10.54
#